data_AF-X5GJI5-F1
#
_entry.id   AF-X5GJI5-F1
#
_cell.length_a   1.000
_cell.length_b   1.000
_cell.length_c   1.000
_cell.angle_alpha   90.00
_cell.angle_beta   90.00
_cell.angle_gamma   90.00
#
_symmetry.space_group_name_H-M   'P 1'
#
loop_
_entity.id
_entity.type
_entity.pdbx_description
1 polymer ?
#
loop_
_entity_poly.entity_id
_entity_poly.type
_entity_poly.pdbx_seq_one_letter_code
_entity_poly.pdbx_strand_id
1 'polypeptide(L)'
;MQLTLLSYGNSYVALLHDKVVRYDKSLGLCYTGNPDVDSLINPDVESNFAKTLWRAKFSEYCIVTNAKLGENIVFLYGNNLSGKPVYLVFVHPVGLMPSLFQQGLVLNSSNLILAGMGDQSMLALSLEEKTKLLFANVNSYLNVVTKNPASCLNQFSYFNSNGELFHTDYKTTVVNNVVVDQASNTRLFCMKF
;
A
#
# COMPACT_ATOMS: atom_id res chain seq x y z
N MET A 1 8.70 -5.39 -11.53
CA MET A 1 7.77 -6.53 -11.41
C MET A 1 6.45 -6.15 -12.06
N GLN A 2 5.45 -7.03 -12.15
CA GLN A 2 4.12 -6.64 -12.66
C GLN A 2 3.02 -7.28 -11.81
N LEU A 3 2.23 -6.45 -11.13
CA LEU A 3 1.13 -6.85 -10.27
C LEU A 3 -0.19 -6.35 -10.87
N THR A 4 -1.23 -7.18 -10.80
CA THR A 4 -2.58 -6.86 -11.22
C THR A 4 -3.49 -6.85 -10.00
N LEU A 5 -4.27 -5.78 -9.89
CA LEU A 5 -5.11 -5.53 -8.75
C LEU A 5 -6.55 -5.95 -9.04
N LEU A 6 -7.08 -6.84 -8.21
CA LEU A 6 -8.44 -7.38 -8.34
C LEU A 6 -9.23 -7.11 -7.05
N SER A 7 -10.51 -6.84 -7.18
CA SER A 7 -11.47 -6.97 -6.07
C SER A 7 -11.50 -8.41 -5.58
N TYR A 8 -11.53 -8.60 -4.25
CA TYR A 8 -11.38 -9.88 -3.60
C TYR A 8 -12.30 -10.00 -2.36
N GLY A 9 -13.09 -11.06 -2.27
CA GLY A 9 -14.15 -11.21 -1.29
C GLY A 9 -15.17 -10.07 -1.37
N ASN A 10 -15.67 -9.63 -0.22
CA ASN A 10 -16.73 -8.61 -0.15
C ASN A 10 -16.20 -7.17 0.01
N SER A 11 -14.95 -7.00 0.47
CA SER A 11 -14.39 -5.69 0.80
C SER A 11 -12.87 -5.62 0.74
N TYR A 12 -12.22 -6.69 0.27
CA TYR A 12 -10.78 -6.75 0.14
C TYR A 12 -10.36 -6.60 -1.31
N VAL A 13 -9.06 -6.41 -1.51
CA VAL A 13 -8.48 -6.33 -2.83
C VAL A 13 -7.21 -7.16 -2.86
N ALA A 14 -6.95 -7.87 -3.94
CA ALA A 14 -5.79 -8.72 -4.09
C ALA A 14 -4.84 -8.12 -5.14
N LEU A 15 -3.60 -7.87 -4.74
CA LEU A 15 -2.48 -7.66 -5.64
C LEU A 15 -1.92 -9.03 -6.01
N LEU A 16 -2.12 -9.46 -7.25
CA LEU A 16 -1.62 -10.75 -7.74
C LEU A 16 -0.59 -10.53 -8.84
N HIS A 17 0.32 -11.49 -9.03
CA HIS A 17 1.29 -11.39 -10.11
C HIS A 17 0.58 -11.46 -11.49
N ASP A 18 0.90 -10.56 -12.43
CA ASP A 18 0.15 -10.46 -13.70
C ASP A 18 0.14 -11.77 -14.50
N LYS A 19 1.25 -12.53 -14.45
CA LYS A 19 1.38 -13.84 -15.10
C LYS A 19 0.36 -14.90 -14.65
N VAL A 20 -0.17 -14.79 -13.42
CA VAL A 20 -1.17 -15.75 -12.93
C VAL A 20 -2.59 -15.31 -13.26
N VAL A 21 -2.82 -14.02 -13.55
CA VAL A 21 -4.16 -13.49 -13.81
C VAL A 21 -4.52 -13.65 -15.28
N ARG A 22 -5.60 -14.38 -15.54
CA ARG A 22 -6.24 -14.50 -16.86
C ARG A 22 -7.56 -13.73 -16.85
N TYR A 23 -7.95 -13.22 -18.00
CA TYR A 23 -9.19 -12.48 -18.17
C TYR A 23 -10.06 -13.14 -19.23
N ASP A 24 -11.25 -13.57 -18.85
CA ASP A 24 -12.28 -14.02 -19.77
C ASP A 24 -13.12 -12.83 -20.24
N LYS A 25 -12.99 -12.47 -21.51
CA LYS A 25 -13.78 -11.38 -22.11
C LYS A 25 -15.26 -11.71 -22.22
N SER A 26 -15.63 -12.99 -22.35
CA SER A 26 -17.02 -13.42 -22.53
C SER A 26 -17.81 -13.33 -21.23
N LEU A 27 -17.15 -13.59 -20.10
CA LEU A 27 -17.74 -13.53 -18.76
C LEU A 27 -17.47 -12.20 -18.06
N GLY A 28 -16.49 -11.41 -18.54
CA GLY A 28 -16.06 -10.19 -17.86
C GLY A 28 -15.28 -10.46 -16.57
N LEU A 29 -14.80 -11.68 -16.35
CA LEU A 29 -14.19 -12.14 -15.08
C LEU A 29 -12.68 -12.39 -15.21
N CYS A 30 -11.98 -12.22 -14.08
CA CYS A 30 -10.60 -12.66 -13.92
C CYS A 30 -10.54 -13.98 -13.16
N TYR A 31 -9.56 -14.82 -13.50
CA TYR A 31 -9.29 -16.08 -12.81
C TYR A 31 -7.79 -16.38 -12.83
N THR A 32 -7.36 -17.22 -11.91
CA THR A 32 -5.97 -17.60 -11.65
C THR A 32 -5.70 -19.08 -11.92
N GLY A 33 -6.77 -19.88 -12.04
CA GLY A 33 -6.69 -21.33 -12.11
C GLY A 33 -6.62 -22.01 -10.75
N ASN A 34 -6.62 -21.23 -9.66
CA ASN A 34 -6.82 -21.73 -8.30
C ASN A 34 -8.29 -21.49 -7.88
N PRO A 35 -9.12 -22.53 -7.72
CA PRO A 35 -10.52 -22.38 -7.35
C PRO A 35 -10.76 -21.60 -6.06
N ASP A 36 -9.87 -21.72 -5.08
CA ASP A 36 -9.99 -21.03 -3.78
C ASP A 36 -9.81 -19.52 -3.93
N VAL A 37 -8.91 -19.09 -4.82
CA VAL A 37 -8.72 -17.67 -5.14
C VAL A 37 -9.83 -17.19 -6.07
N ASP A 38 -10.16 -17.98 -7.08
CA ASP A 38 -11.10 -17.61 -8.14
C ASP A 38 -12.52 -17.41 -7.61
N SER A 39 -12.94 -18.24 -6.64
CA SER A 39 -14.23 -18.10 -5.96
C SER A 39 -14.39 -16.80 -5.17
N LEU A 40 -13.28 -16.12 -4.85
CA LEU A 40 -13.25 -14.87 -4.10
C LEU A 40 -13.06 -13.66 -5.01
N ILE A 41 -12.71 -13.82 -6.29
CA ILE A 41 -12.61 -12.69 -7.22
C ILE A 41 -14.03 -12.20 -7.56
N ASN A 42 -14.35 -10.98 -7.14
CA ASN A 42 -15.69 -10.42 -7.34
C ASN A 42 -15.63 -8.98 -7.89
N PRO A 43 -15.83 -8.78 -9.21
CA PRO A 43 -15.82 -7.43 -9.79
C PRO A 43 -17.03 -6.58 -9.41
N ASP A 44 -18.13 -7.20 -8.98
CA ASP A 44 -19.41 -6.53 -8.73
C ASP A 44 -19.51 -5.92 -7.33
N VAL A 45 -18.42 -5.98 -6.55
CA VAL A 45 -18.33 -5.27 -5.27
C VAL A 45 -18.37 -3.77 -5.53
N GLU A 46 -19.51 -3.14 -5.22
CA GLU A 46 -19.70 -1.69 -5.28
C GLU A 46 -18.76 -0.98 -4.30
N SER A 47 -17.54 -0.72 -4.77
CA SER A 47 -16.55 0.08 -4.10
C SER A 47 -16.00 1.09 -5.10
N ASN A 48 -15.60 2.27 -4.63
CA ASN A 48 -14.90 3.26 -5.46
C ASN A 48 -13.66 2.65 -6.15
N PHE A 49 -13.11 1.61 -5.51
CA PHE A 49 -12.04 0.78 -6.01
C PHE A 49 -12.41 0.00 -7.29
N ALA A 50 -13.54 -0.71 -7.30
CA ALA A 50 -13.97 -1.56 -8.41
C ALA A 50 -14.18 -0.78 -9.72
N LYS A 51 -14.59 0.49 -9.65
CA LYS A 51 -14.84 1.28 -10.86
C LYS A 51 -13.58 1.83 -11.53
N THR A 52 -12.52 2.11 -10.77
CA THR A 52 -11.36 2.88 -11.28
C THR A 52 -10.04 2.11 -11.26
N LEU A 53 -9.89 1.18 -10.32
CA LEU A 53 -8.65 0.44 -10.08
C LEU A 53 -8.76 -1.06 -10.40
N TRP A 54 -9.96 -1.55 -10.72
CA TRP A 54 -10.16 -2.92 -11.16
C TRP A 54 -9.27 -3.25 -12.36
N ARG A 55 -8.48 -4.32 -12.21
CA ARG A 55 -7.48 -4.80 -13.18
C ARG A 55 -6.41 -3.76 -13.52
N ALA A 56 -6.18 -2.77 -12.66
CA ALA A 56 -5.03 -1.91 -12.78
C ALA A 56 -3.74 -2.73 -12.68
N LYS A 57 -2.76 -2.38 -13.51
CA LYS A 57 -1.45 -3.02 -13.57
C LYS A 57 -0.40 -2.09 -13.00
N PHE A 58 0.34 -2.58 -12.01
CA PHE A 58 1.40 -1.87 -11.33
C PHE A 58 2.75 -2.47 -11.70
N SER A 59 3.65 -1.65 -12.21
CA SER A 59 4.98 -2.08 -12.68
C SER A 59 6.13 -1.41 -11.96
N GLU A 60 5.87 -0.29 -11.32
CA GLU A 60 6.85 0.59 -10.71
C GLU A 60 6.51 0.78 -9.24
N TYR A 61 7.53 0.97 -8.41
CA TYR A 61 7.33 1.18 -6.99
C TYR A 61 8.44 2.01 -6.35
N CYS A 62 8.09 2.66 -5.25
CA CYS A 62 9.02 3.24 -4.29
C CYS A 62 8.67 2.73 -2.88
N ILE A 63 9.66 2.72 -2.00
CA ILE A 63 9.50 2.28 -0.61
C ILE A 63 9.93 3.41 0.31
N VAL A 64 9.13 3.68 1.33
CA VAL A 64 9.51 4.55 2.44
C VAL A 64 9.62 3.71 3.71
N THR A 65 10.74 3.82 4.40
CA THR A 65 11.03 3.02 5.59
C THR A 65 11.27 3.90 6.80
N ASN A 66 10.92 3.39 7.98
CA ASN A 66 11.25 3.99 9.26
C ASN A 66 11.58 2.88 10.26
N ALA A 67 12.71 3.02 10.97
CA ALA A 67 13.21 1.99 11.88
C ALA A 67 12.25 1.62 13.03
N LYS A 68 11.32 2.50 13.40
CA LYS A 68 10.37 2.28 14.51
C LYS A 68 9.02 1.73 14.06
N LEU A 69 8.65 1.84 12.78
CA LEU A 69 7.37 1.32 12.28
C LEU A 69 7.36 -0.20 12.17
N GLY A 70 8.51 -0.83 11.91
CA GLY A 70 8.57 -2.28 11.64
C GLY A 70 7.95 -2.70 10.31
N GLU A 71 7.41 -1.74 9.54
CA GLU A 71 6.77 -1.92 8.25
C GLU A 71 7.37 -0.96 7.22
N ASN A 72 7.37 -1.42 5.98
CA ASN A 72 7.65 -0.61 4.79
C ASN A 72 6.35 0.02 4.31
N ILE A 73 6.40 1.30 3.96
CA ILE A 73 5.31 1.98 3.27
C ILE A 73 5.61 1.85 1.78
N VAL A 74 4.80 1.07 1.09
CA VAL A 74 4.99 0.72 -0.32
C VAL A 74 4.09 1.60 -1.17
N PHE A 75 4.69 2.30 -2.13
CA PHE A 75 4.00 3.07 -3.15
C PHE A 75 4.10 2.32 -4.46
N LEU A 76 2.99 1.84 -4.99
CA LEU A 76 2.91 1.24 -6.32
C LEU A 76 2.33 2.24 -7.32
N TYR A 77 2.92 2.24 -8.51
CA TYR A 77 2.50 3.07 -9.64
C TYR A 77 2.22 2.20 -10.86
N GLY A 78 1.18 2.58 -11.60
CA GLY A 78 0.64 1.76 -12.67
C GLY A 78 -0.37 2.50 -13.53
N ASN A 79 -1.07 1.73 -14.35
CA ASN A 79 -2.16 2.23 -15.20
C ASN A 79 -3.40 1.35 -15.05
N ASN A 80 -4.58 1.97 -15.11
CA ASN A 80 -5.84 1.24 -15.24
C ASN A 80 -6.08 0.76 -16.69
N LEU A 81 -7.20 0.07 -16.92
CA LEU A 81 -7.57 -0.46 -18.24
C LEU A 81 -7.70 0.60 -19.34
N SER A 82 -8.01 1.85 -18.97
CA SER A 82 -8.09 2.98 -19.91
C SER A 82 -6.74 3.64 -20.16
N GLY A 83 -5.65 3.11 -19.61
CA GLY A 83 -4.31 3.69 -19.71
C GLY A 83 -4.11 4.93 -18.84
N LYS A 84 -5.02 5.22 -17.90
CA LYS A 84 -4.86 6.35 -16.98
C LYS A 84 -3.94 5.96 -15.81
N PRO A 85 -3.01 6.84 -15.42
CA PRO A 85 -2.13 6.58 -14.28
C PRO A 85 -2.90 6.42 -12.97
N VAL A 86 -2.47 5.44 -12.19
CA VAL A 86 -3.03 5.11 -10.88
C VAL A 86 -1.92 4.82 -9.89
N TYR A 87 -2.25 4.96 -8.62
CA TYR A 87 -1.36 4.66 -7.51
C TYR A 87 -2.06 3.86 -6.42
N LEU A 88 -1.27 3.12 -5.65
CA LEU A 88 -1.71 2.33 -4.52
C LEU A 88 -0.65 2.42 -3.41
N VAL A 89 -1.06 2.72 -2.19
CA VAL A 89 -0.19 2.86 -1.02
C VAL A 89 -0.67 1.95 0.08
N PHE A 90 0.24 1.14 0.61
CA PHE A 90 -0.04 0.21 1.70
C PHE A 90 1.20 -0.02 2.57
N VAL A 91 1.01 -0.60 3.74
CA VAL A 91 2.11 -1.09 4.59
C VAL A 91 2.36 -2.57 4.36
N HIS A 92 3.64 -2.95 4.38
CA HIS A 92 4.07 -4.34 4.24
C HIS A 92 5.24 -4.63 5.18
N PRO A 93 5.28 -5.79 5.86
CA PRO A 93 6.35 -6.07 6.82
C PRO A 93 7.76 -5.97 6.21
N VAL A 94 8.68 -5.43 7.00
CA VAL A 94 10.10 -5.35 6.61
C VAL A 94 10.65 -6.76 6.36
N GLY A 95 11.44 -6.92 5.30
CA GLY A 95 12.04 -8.21 4.92
C GLY A 95 11.13 -9.13 4.10
N LEU A 96 9.83 -8.84 3.99
CA LEU A 96 8.87 -9.65 3.21
C LEU A 96 8.56 -9.07 1.82
N MET A 97 9.30 -8.06 1.35
CA MET A 97 9.11 -7.54 -0.01
C MET A 97 9.24 -8.60 -1.12
N PRO A 98 10.16 -9.60 -1.05
CA PRO A 98 10.21 -10.65 -2.05
C PRO A 98 8.92 -11.47 -2.16
N SER A 99 8.21 -11.72 -1.05
CA SER A 99 6.98 -12.52 -1.08
C SER A 99 5.82 -11.79 -1.75
N LEU A 100 5.73 -10.46 -1.58
CA LEU A 100 4.77 -9.63 -2.33
C LEU A 100 4.88 -9.87 -3.84
N PHE A 101 6.11 -9.95 -4.36
CA PHE A 101 6.34 -10.11 -5.79
C PHE A 101 6.23 -11.55 -6.28
N GLN A 102 6.33 -12.54 -5.41
CA GLN A 102 6.23 -13.95 -5.77
C GLN A 102 4.81 -14.49 -5.62
N GLN A 103 4.12 -14.09 -4.55
CA GLN A 103 2.84 -14.68 -4.11
C GLN A 103 1.68 -13.68 -4.20
N GLY A 104 1.97 -12.38 -4.30
CA GLY A 104 0.96 -11.34 -4.19
C GLY A 104 0.66 -10.98 -2.75
N LEU A 105 -0.39 -10.19 -2.55
CA LEU A 105 -0.83 -9.70 -1.24
C LEU A 105 -2.33 -9.39 -1.26
N VAL A 106 -3.05 -9.82 -0.23
CA VAL A 106 -4.41 -9.34 0.03
C VAL A 106 -4.33 -8.08 0.88
N LEU A 107 -4.99 -7.04 0.41
CA LEU A 107 -5.10 -5.74 1.05
C LEU A 107 -6.50 -5.57 1.62
N ASN A 108 -6.54 -5.08 2.85
CA ASN A 108 -7.74 -4.82 3.64
C ASN A 108 -7.57 -3.49 4.38
N SER A 109 -8.49 -3.17 5.29
CA SER A 109 -8.46 -1.91 6.05
C SER A 109 -7.27 -1.76 7.02
N SER A 110 -6.53 -2.83 7.33
CA SER A 110 -5.38 -2.76 8.25
C SER A 110 -4.07 -2.44 7.56
N ASN A 111 -3.92 -2.78 6.27
CA ASN A 111 -2.67 -2.56 5.52
C ASN A 111 -2.82 -1.60 4.34
N LEU A 112 -4.01 -1.45 3.75
CA LEU A 112 -4.27 -0.47 2.71
C LEU A 112 -4.35 0.94 3.32
N ILE A 113 -3.55 1.87 2.81
CA ILE A 113 -3.57 3.27 3.25
C ILE A 113 -4.37 4.14 2.31
N LEU A 114 -3.98 4.15 1.02
CA LEU A 114 -4.55 5.06 0.03
C LEU A 114 -4.49 4.42 -1.35
N ALA A 115 -5.48 4.71 -2.20
CA ALA A 115 -5.46 4.34 -3.60
C ALA A 115 -6.20 5.39 -4.42
N GLY A 116 -5.80 5.59 -5.67
CA GLY A 116 -6.46 6.57 -6.52
C GLY A 116 -5.90 6.67 -7.93
N MET A 117 -6.54 7.53 -8.72
CA MET A 117 -6.01 7.97 -10.00
C MET A 117 -5.04 9.13 -9.80
N GLY A 118 -3.96 9.17 -10.58
CA GLY A 118 -3.10 10.33 -10.64
C GLY A 118 -3.86 11.51 -11.23
N ASP A 119 -3.80 12.67 -10.58
CA ASP A 119 -4.31 13.91 -11.14
C ASP A 119 -3.35 14.48 -12.20
N GLN A 120 -3.75 15.56 -12.88
CA GLN A 120 -2.91 16.20 -13.90
C GLN A 120 -1.56 16.69 -13.34
N SER A 121 -1.51 17.08 -12.06
CA SER A 121 -0.27 17.55 -11.43
C SER A 121 0.73 16.42 -11.25
N MET A 122 0.26 15.19 -11.05
CA MET A 122 1.11 14.00 -10.94
C MET A 122 1.64 13.50 -12.28
N LEU A 123 0.96 13.76 -13.40
CA LEU A 123 1.35 13.17 -14.70
C LEU A 123 2.76 13.58 -15.14
N ALA A 124 3.17 14.83 -14.87
CA ALA A 124 4.46 15.38 -15.27
C ALA A 124 5.62 15.02 -14.33
N LEU A 125 5.33 14.47 -13.15
CA LEU A 125 6.32 14.21 -12.11
C LEU A 125 7.01 12.86 -12.29
N SER A 126 8.28 12.80 -11.89
CA SER A 126 8.99 11.53 -11.69
C SER A 126 8.31 10.70 -10.59
N LEU A 127 8.57 9.38 -10.55
CA LEU A 127 8.07 8.51 -9.48
C LEU A 127 8.52 8.97 -8.10
N GLU A 128 9.75 9.44 -7.99
CA GLU A 128 10.35 9.92 -6.75
C GLU A 128 9.64 11.19 -6.25
N GLU A 129 9.29 12.11 -7.15
CA GLU A 129 8.50 13.30 -6.82
C GLU A 129 7.06 12.97 -6.47
N LYS A 130 6.42 12.06 -7.20
CA LYS A 130 5.09 11.52 -6.84
C LYS A 130 5.09 10.93 -5.44
N THR A 131 6.14 10.18 -5.08
CA THR A 131 6.29 9.55 -3.76
C THR A 131 6.38 10.59 -2.66
N LYS A 132 7.25 11.60 -2.83
CA LYS A 132 7.38 12.72 -1.87
C LYS A 132 6.04 13.43 -1.66
N LEU A 133 5.31 13.71 -2.75
CA LEU A 133 4.03 14.42 -2.68
C LEU A 133 2.93 13.56 -2.02
N LEU A 134 2.81 12.29 -2.40
CA LEU A 134 1.83 11.37 -1.80
C LEU A 134 2.11 11.10 -0.32
N PHE A 135 3.38 11.05 0.09
CA PHE A 135 3.75 10.77 1.47
C PHE A 135 3.19 11.81 2.46
N ALA A 136 3.05 13.07 2.04
CA ALA A 136 2.42 14.11 2.84
C ALA A 136 0.99 13.73 3.29
N ASN A 137 0.23 13.06 2.42
CA ASN A 137 -1.12 12.58 2.74
C ASN A 137 -1.07 11.31 3.61
N VAL A 138 -0.12 10.42 3.32
CA VAL A 138 0.06 9.12 4.00
C VAL A 138 0.43 9.28 5.47
N ASN A 139 1.27 10.27 5.78
CA ASN A 139 1.82 10.47 7.13
C ASN A 139 0.73 10.55 8.21
N SER A 140 -0.43 11.15 7.89
CA SER A 140 -1.56 11.28 8.82
C SER A 140 -2.23 9.95 9.19
N TYR A 141 -2.06 8.91 8.38
CA TYR A 141 -2.63 7.58 8.61
C TYR A 141 -1.72 6.67 9.44
N LEU A 142 -0.43 6.98 9.52
CA LEU A 142 0.55 6.19 10.24
C LEU A 142 0.44 6.40 11.75
N ASN A 143 0.87 5.41 12.52
CA ASN A 143 1.00 5.48 13.98
C ASN A 143 2.30 4.78 14.40
N VAL A 144 2.99 5.32 15.39
CA VAL A 144 4.11 4.63 16.05
C VAL A 144 3.66 4.21 17.44
N VAL A 145 3.71 2.92 17.75
CA VAL A 145 3.40 2.40 19.09
C VAL A 145 4.70 2.27 19.88
N THR A 146 4.76 2.89 21.06
CA THR A 146 5.97 2.91 21.89
C THR A 146 5.63 2.86 23.38
N LYS A 147 6.60 2.45 24.22
CA LYS A 147 6.48 2.53 25.68
C LYS A 147 6.91 3.89 26.25
N ASN A 148 7.49 4.76 25.42
CA ASN A 148 7.98 6.07 25.82
C ASN A 148 7.02 7.18 25.35
N PRO A 149 6.46 8.01 26.25
CA PRO A 149 5.56 9.10 25.87
C PRO A 149 6.26 10.32 25.27
N ALA A 150 7.60 10.38 25.28
CA ALA A 150 8.32 11.53 24.77
C ALA A 150 8.14 11.67 23.27
N SER A 151 7.87 12.91 22.83
CA SER A 151 7.91 13.26 21.42
C SER A 151 9.25 12.86 20.83
N CYS A 152 9.24 12.28 19.64
CA CYS A 152 10.46 11.79 19.03
C CYS A 152 10.53 12.16 17.55
N LEU A 153 11.73 12.53 17.12
CA LEU A 153 12.05 12.72 15.71
C LEU A 153 12.19 11.34 15.06
N ASN A 154 11.58 11.18 13.89
CA ASN A 154 11.55 9.97 13.11
C ASN A 154 12.08 10.26 11.71
N GLN A 155 13.11 9.52 11.31
CA GLN A 155 13.67 9.58 9.98
C GLN A 155 12.91 8.63 9.05
N PHE A 156 12.52 9.13 7.89
CA PHE A 156 11.95 8.36 6.81
C PHE A 156 12.94 8.32 5.65
N SER A 157 13.34 7.13 5.23
CA SER A 157 14.27 6.91 4.12
C SER A 157 13.51 6.37 2.92
N TYR A 158 13.71 7.01 1.76
CA TYR A 158 12.96 6.77 0.53
C TYR A 158 13.85 6.07 -0.50
N PHE A 159 13.41 4.91 -0.96
CA PHE A 159 14.13 4.06 -1.90
C PHE A 159 13.34 3.87 -3.18
N ASN A 160 14.00 3.98 -4.32
CA ASN A 160 13.40 3.66 -5.62
C ASN A 160 13.44 2.13 -5.86
N SER A 161 12.93 1.68 -7.00
CA SER A 161 12.87 0.25 -7.34
C SER A 161 14.24 -0.40 -7.55
N ASN A 162 15.29 0.40 -7.78
CA ASN A 162 16.68 -0.08 -7.86
C ASN A 162 17.33 -0.24 -6.48
N GLY A 163 16.65 0.18 -5.40
CA GLY A 163 17.19 0.19 -4.05
C GLY A 163 18.04 1.42 -3.74
N GLU A 164 18.02 2.45 -4.59
CA GLU A 164 18.78 3.68 -4.39
C GLU A 164 18.01 4.62 -3.44
N LEU A 165 18.72 5.16 -2.44
CA LEU A 165 18.18 6.17 -1.55
C LEU A 165 18.12 7.51 -2.28
N PHE A 166 16.92 8.01 -2.57
CA PHE A 166 16.74 9.28 -3.29
C PHE A 166 16.28 10.44 -2.40
N HIS A 167 15.75 10.15 -1.20
CA HIS A 167 15.29 11.18 -0.28
C HIS A 167 15.32 10.72 1.18
N THR A 168 15.37 11.69 2.09
CA THR A 168 15.21 11.50 3.53
C THR A 168 14.39 12.65 4.09
N ASP A 169 13.36 12.32 4.87
CA ASP A 169 12.49 13.28 5.53
C ASP A 169 12.49 13.01 7.05
N TYR A 170 12.25 14.04 7.85
CA TYR A 170 12.21 13.94 9.30
C TYR A 170 10.87 14.47 9.81
N LYS A 171 10.15 13.65 10.57
CA LYS A 171 8.87 14.03 11.18
C LYS A 171 8.93 13.83 12.68
N THR A 172 8.44 14.82 13.41
CA THR A 172 8.26 14.71 14.86
C THR A 172 6.94 14.01 15.13
N THR A 173 6.94 13.07 16.08
CA THR A 173 5.71 12.47 16.59
C THR A 173 5.37 12.99 17.96
N VAL A 174 4.08 13.05 18.26
CA VAL A 174 3.53 13.42 19.57
C VAL A 174 2.53 12.35 20.03
N VAL A 175 2.33 12.24 21.35
CA VAL A 175 1.34 11.30 21.90
C VAL A 175 -0.05 11.73 21.43
N ASN A 176 -0.77 10.79 20.82
CA ASN A 176 -2.17 11.00 20.43
C ASN A 176 -3.12 10.18 21.32
N ASN A 177 -2.74 8.96 21.66
CA ASN A 177 -3.55 8.09 22.52
C ASN A 177 -2.67 7.21 23.42
N VAL A 178 -3.26 6.70 24.51
CA VAL A 178 -2.63 5.76 25.44
C VAL A 178 -3.49 4.52 25.54
N VAL A 179 -2.90 3.37 25.27
CA VAL A 179 -3.53 2.05 25.43
C VAL A 179 -2.87 1.35 26.60
N VAL A 180 -3.66 0.76 27.49
CA VAL A 180 -3.15 -0.04 28.59
C VAL A 180 -3.34 -1.51 28.22
N ASP A 181 -2.23 -2.23 28.07
CA ASP A 181 -2.28 -3.69 27.99
C ASP A 181 -2.62 -4.24 29.39
N GLN A 182 -3.84 -4.73 29.54
CA GLN A 182 -4.35 -5.23 30.82
C GLN A 182 -3.64 -6.50 31.29
N ALA A 183 -3.07 -7.31 30.39
CA ALA A 183 -2.39 -8.54 30.76
C ALA A 183 -1.01 -8.28 31.37
N SER A 184 -0.28 -7.29 30.85
CA SER A 184 1.05 -6.92 31.33
C SER A 184 1.08 -5.67 32.22
N ASN A 185 -0.06 -5.00 32.37
CA ASN A 185 -0.20 -3.66 32.97
C ASN A 185 0.75 -2.61 32.35
N THR A 186 1.15 -2.81 31.08
CA THR A 186 2.06 -1.91 30.36
C THR A 186 1.26 -0.83 29.64
N ARG A 187 1.71 0.42 29.77
CA ARG A 187 1.18 1.54 28.98
C ARG A 187 1.90 1.61 27.63
N LEU A 188 1.11 1.60 26.57
CA LEU A 188 1.55 1.82 25.20
C LEU A 188 1.03 3.19 24.74
N PHE A 189 1.93 4.01 24.23
CA PHE A 189 1.63 5.32 23.68
C PHE A 189 1.55 5.19 22.16
N CYS A 190 0.39 5.54 21.61
CA CYS A 190 0.18 5.63 20.17
C CYS A 190 0.52 7.05 19.74
N MET A 191 1.65 7.18 19.04
CA MET A 191 2.19 8.45 18.58
C MET A 191 1.73 8.74 17.15
N LYS A 192 1.35 10.00 16.90
CA LYS A 192 0.97 10.53 15.57
C LYS A 192 2.02 11.53 15.09
N PHE A 193 2.15 11.65 13.78
CA PHE A 193 3.03 12.60 13.09
C PHE A 193 2.31 13.91 12.75
#